data_AF-A0A9D7Q3T1-F1
#
_entry.id   AF-A0A9D7Q3T1-F1
#
_cell.length_a   1.000
_cell.length_b   1.000
_cell.length_c   1.000
_cell.angle_alpha   90.00
_cell.angle_beta   90.00
_cell.angle_gamma   90.00
#
_symmetry.space_group_name_H-M   'P 1'
#
loop_
_entity.id
_entity.type
_entity.pdbx_description
1 polymer ?
#
loop_
_entity_poly.entity_id
_entity_poly.type
_entity_poly.pdbx_seq_one_letter_code
_entity_poly.pdbx_strand_id
1 'polypeptide(L)' 'MKNTAQSKFIIESVSENQTKVSWDFRGPTKFPMSLFKGLIAKMLGKDIAKSLENLKAKLEGK' A
#
# COMPACT_ATOMS: atom_id res chain seq x y z
N MET A 1 14.15 -13.22 15.99
CA MET A 1 13.09 -12.28 15.54
C MET A 1 12.78 -12.49 14.07
N LYS A 2 11.56 -12.97 13.74
CA LYS A 2 11.10 -13.16 12.37
C LYS A 2 10.98 -11.81 11.65
N ASN A 3 11.47 -11.73 10.41
CA ASN A 3 11.32 -10.55 9.57
C ASN A 3 9.99 -10.63 8.83
N THR A 4 8.90 -10.33 9.55
CA THR A 4 7.54 -10.43 9.01
C THR A 4 6.98 -9.03 8.85
N ALA A 5 6.48 -8.72 7.65
CA ALA A 5 5.74 -7.50 7.38
C ALA A 5 4.24 -7.72 7.63
N GLN A 6 3.55 -6.67 8.06
CA GLN A 6 2.11 -6.62 8.21
C GLN A 6 1.52 -5.75 7.10
N SER A 7 0.38 -6.18 6.58
CA SER A 7 -0.30 -5.53 5.46
C SER A 7 -1.81 -5.58 5.72
N LYS A 8 -2.50 -4.46 5.54
CA LYS A 8 -3.96 -4.40 5.68
C LYS A 8 -4.58 -3.46 4.66
N PHE A 9 -5.76 -3.83 4.19
CA PHE A 9 -6.67 -2.92 3.49
C PHE A 9 -7.65 -2.33 4.48
N ILE A 10 -7.86 -1.03 4.37
CA ILE A 10 -8.84 -0.27 5.13
C ILE A 10 -9.87 0.21 4.12
N ILE A 11 -11.14 -0.06 4.41
CA ILE A 11 -12.26 0.20 3.51
C ILE A 11 -13.23 1.12 4.24
N GLU A 12 -13.53 2.27 3.64
CA GLU A 12 -14.41 3.29 4.20
C GLU A 12 -15.49 3.62 3.16
N SER A 13 -16.77 3.63 3.55
CA SER A 13 -17.84 4.14 2.68
C SER A 13 -17.70 5.65 2.55
N VAL A 14 -17.75 6.15 1.31
CA VAL A 14 -17.75 7.60 1.00
C VAL A 14 -19.17 8.04 0.60
N SER A 15 -19.88 7.19 -0.13
CA SER A 15 -21.29 7.33 -0.48
C SER A 15 -21.89 5.95 -0.76
N GLU A 16 -23.18 5.87 -1.12
CA GLU A 16 -23.87 4.61 -1.42
C GLU A 16 -23.16 3.79 -2.51
N ASN A 17 -22.53 4.45 -3.49
CA ASN A 17 -21.88 3.80 -4.64
C ASN A 17 -20.36 4.06 -4.69
N GLN A 18 -19.77 4.60 -3.62
CA GLN A 18 -18.34 4.91 -3.60
C GLN A 18 -17.69 4.45 -2.31
N THR A 19 -16.56 3.77 -2.46
CA THR A 19 -15.77 3.26 -1.37
C THR A 19 -14.33 3.74 -1.51
N LYS A 20 -13.78 4.24 -0.40
CA LYS A 20 -12.35 4.56 -0.30
C LYS A 20 -11.62 3.32 0.20
N VAL A 21 -10.63 2.89 -0.58
CA VAL A 21 -9.73 1.79 -0.22
C VAL A 21 -8.35 2.37 0.05
N SER A 22 -7.84 2.12 1.26
CA SER A 22 -6.48 2.50 1.67
C SER A 22 -5.67 1.24 1.97
N TRP A 23 -4.40 1.21 1.55
CA TRP A 23 -3.49 0.11 1.83
C TRP A 23 -2.41 0.57 2.81
N ASP A 24 -2.38 -0.03 4.01
CA ASP A 24 -1.32 0.18 5.02
C ASP A 24 -0.36 -1.02 5.03
N PHE A 25 0.92 -0.75 4.81
CA PHE A 25 1.99 -1.75 4.81
C PHE A 25 3.09 -1.34 5.77
N ARG A 26 3.44 -2.25 6.69
CA ARG A 26 4.44 -2.02 7.73
C ARG A 26 5.37 -3.21 7.85
N GLY A 27 6.64 -3.02 7.51
CA GLY A 27 7.68 -4.03 7.67
C GLY A 27 8.85 -3.48 8.47
N PRO A 28 9.46 -4.28 9.38
CA PRO A 28 10.70 -3.87 10.03
C PRO A 28 11.84 -3.83 9.01
N THR A 29 12.59 -2.73 8.97
CA THR A 29 13.81 -2.61 8.16
C THR A 29 15.01 -2.56 9.10
N LYS A 30 15.88 -3.57 9.04
CA LYS A 30 17.07 -3.67 9.90
C LYS A 30 18.25 -2.90 9.30
N PHE A 31 19.21 -2.54 10.14
CA PHE A 31 20.52 -2.05 9.68
C PHE A 31 21.23 -3.13 8.84
N PRO A 32 21.90 -2.77 7.73
CA PRO A 32 22.12 -1.41 7.21
C PRO A 32 21.00 -0.88 6.31
N MET A 33 20.01 -1.70 5.93
CA MET A 33 18.94 -1.32 4.98
C MET A 33 18.07 -0.16 5.47
N SER A 34 17.99 0.09 6.79
CA SER A 34 17.28 1.24 7.34
C SER A 34 17.82 2.59 6.84
N LEU A 35 19.09 2.66 6.44
CA LEU A 35 19.70 3.85 5.83
C LEU A 35 19.03 4.23 4.50
N PHE A 36 18.49 3.23 3.79
CA PHE A 36 17.83 3.40 2.49
C PHE A 36 16.31 3.46 2.61
N LYS A 37 15.75 3.57 3.83
CA LYS A 37 14.30 3.54 4.07
C LYS A 37 13.52 4.54 3.20
N GLY A 38 14.03 5.76 3.00
CA GLY A 38 13.38 6.77 2.17
C GLY A 38 13.32 6.39 0.67
N LEU A 39 14.40 5.82 0.13
CA LEU A 39 14.44 5.35 -1.26
C LEU A 39 13.50 4.16 -1.46
N ILE A 40 13.52 3.21 -0.52
CA ILE A 40 12.63 2.05 -0.51
C ILE A 40 11.17 2.50 -0.44
N ALA A 41 10.83 3.43 0.46
CA ALA A 41 9.48 3.97 0.58
C ALA A 41 9.01 4.67 -0.71
N LYS A 42 9.89 5.43 -1.37
CA LYS A 42 9.57 6.10 -2.64
C LYS A 42 9.36 5.11 -3.78
N MET A 43 10.19 4.07 -3.86
CA MET A 43 10.08 3.03 -4.89
C MET A 43 8.78 2.22 -4.71
N LEU A 44 8.56 1.68 -3.51
CA LEU A 44 7.36 0.89 -3.19
C LEU A 44 6.08 1.72 -3.26
N GLY A 45 6.13 3.00 -2.85
CA GLY A 45 4.98 3.89 -2.88
C GLY A 45 4.40 4.08 -4.28
N LYS A 46 5.24 4.11 -5.32
CA LYS A 46 4.79 4.19 -6.72
C LYS A 46 4.04 2.93 -7.14
N ASP A 47 4.59 1.76 -6.83
CA ASP A 47 3.99 0.47 -7.20
C ASP A 47 2.68 0.22 -6.43
N ILE A 48 2.64 0.58 -5.14
CA ILE A 48 1.43 0.53 -4.32
C ILE A 48 0.35 1.45 -4.90
N ALA A 49 0.69 2.70 -5.24
CA ALA A 49 -0.26 3.61 -5.88
C ALA A 49 -0.79 3.03 -7.20
N LYS A 50 0.10 2.49 -8.05
CA LYS A 50 -0.30 1.89 -9.32
C LYS A 50 -1.21 0.68 -9.13
N SER A 51 -0.96 -0.13 -8.11
CA SER A 51 -1.81 -1.28 -7.79
C SER A 51 -3.23 -0.87 -7.37
N LEU A 52 -3.37 0.23 -6.63
CA LEU A 52 -4.68 0.78 -6.24
C LEU A 52 -5.43 1.39 -7.43
N GLU A 53 -4.72 2.05 -8.35
CA GLU A 53 -5.30 2.49 -9.62
C GLU A 53 -5.82 1.31 -10.44
N ASN A 54 -5.02 0.24 -10.56
CA ASN A 54 -5.43 -0.97 -11.28
C ASN A 54 -6.62 -1.66 -10.60
N LEU A 55 -6.66 -1.67 -9.27
CA LEU A 55 -7.82 -2.17 -8.52
C LEU A 55 -9.07 -1.36 -8.86
N LYS A 56 -8.97 -0.03 -8.84
CA LYS A 56 -10.07 0.87 -9.22
C LYS A 56 -10.54 0.59 -10.65
N ALA A 57 -9.62 0.51 -11.63
CA ALA A 57 -9.95 0.23 -13.02
C ALA A 57 -10.72 -1.09 -13.18
N LYS A 58 -10.26 -2.16 -12.52
CA LYS A 58 -10.92 -3.48 -12.56
C LYS A 58 -12.32 -3.47 -11.93
N LEU A 59 -12.50 -2.77 -10.82
CA LEU A 59 -13.79 -2.71 -10.13
C LEU A 59 -14.79 -1.81 -10.85
N GLU A 60 -14.31 -0.75 -11.52
CA GLU A 60 -15.16 0.22 -12.23
C GLU A 60 -15.32 -0.09 -13.73
N GLY A 61 -14.67 -1.14 -14.23
CA GLY A 61 -14.82 -1.61 -15.61
C GLY A 61 -14.31 -0.62 -16.67
N LYS A 62 -13.25 0.14 -16.37
CA LYS A 62 -12.54 0.98 -17.34
C LYS A 62 -11.27 0.31 -17.84
#